data_AF-A0A504J609-F1
#
_entry.id   AF-A0A504J609-F1
#
_cell.length_a   1.000
_cell.length_b   1.000
_cell.length_c   1.000
_cell.angle_alpha   90.00
_cell.angle_beta   90.00
_cell.angle_gamma   90.00
#
_symmetry.space_group_name_H-M   'P 1'
#
loop_
_entity.id
_entity.type
_entity.pdbx_description
1 polymer ?
#
loop_
_entity_poly.entity_id
_entity_poly.type
_entity_poly.pdbx_seq_one_letter_code
_entity_poly.pdbx_strand_id
1 'polypeptide(L)'
;MFWNTPEEDNDHYESYKQKVIQLKTKFHEEIDYIRSVAQTTVANWHEYLKTVEVTPVGETQRKQAQDTGLPVPKIAFPSEYRAVLVILDIKMQHLVDDLANEMRKANANKTLDLLEEFVSEYLDRMIVDELKRYLDASKPKISVSDIFANASTSLNKYSTKEVGDKSYSIKCSSCGAARLEEDQYDECFYCGTPLFSN
;
A
#
# COMPACT_ATOMS: atom_id res chain seq x y z
N MET A 1 -34.61 -34.30 -22.28
CA MET A 1 -33.66 -34.34 -21.14
C MET A 1 -32.57 -35.33 -21.53
N PHE A 2 -31.44 -34.83 -22.02
CA PHE A 2 -30.22 -35.62 -22.14
C PHE A 2 -29.51 -35.49 -20.80
N TRP A 3 -29.38 -36.59 -20.07
CA TRP A 3 -28.57 -36.66 -18.86
C TRP A 3 -27.14 -36.93 -19.33
N ASN A 4 -26.20 -36.06 -18.96
CA ASN A 4 -24.78 -36.33 -19.20
C ASN A 4 -24.38 -37.63 -18.49
N THR A 5 -23.45 -38.36 -19.10
CA THR A 5 -22.87 -39.52 -18.44
C THR A 5 -21.89 -39.07 -17.34
N PRO A 6 -21.70 -39.86 -16.25
CA PRO A 6 -20.77 -39.50 -15.17
C PRO A 6 -19.32 -39.26 -15.61
N GLU A 7 -18.90 -39.86 -16.73
CA GLU A 7 -17.58 -39.65 -17.34
C GLU A 7 -17.48 -38.28 -18.04
N GLU A 8 -18.51 -37.85 -18.78
CA GLU A 8 -18.58 -36.52 -19.42
C GLU A 8 -18.60 -35.39 -18.38
N ASP A 9 -19.32 -35.57 -17.27
CA ASP A 9 -19.37 -34.59 -16.17
C ASP A 9 -18.00 -34.42 -15.46
N ASN A 10 -17.17 -35.48 -15.45
CA ASN A 10 -15.83 -35.44 -14.85
C ASN A 10 -14.80 -34.78 -15.78
N ASP A 11 -14.88 -35.03 -17.10
CA ASP A 11 -14.00 -34.43 -18.09
C ASP A 11 -14.24 -32.92 -18.24
N HIS A 12 -15.50 -32.48 -18.20
CA HIS A 12 -15.83 -31.05 -18.17
C HIS A 12 -15.31 -30.38 -16.91
N TYR A 13 -15.44 -31.04 -15.76
CA TYR A 13 -14.96 -30.51 -14.47
C TYR A 13 -13.45 -30.25 -14.49
N GLU A 14 -12.62 -31.24 -14.87
CA GLU A 14 -11.17 -31.06 -14.89
C GLU A 14 -10.73 -30.04 -15.95
N SER A 15 -11.39 -29.99 -17.12
CA SER A 15 -11.10 -28.97 -18.15
C SER A 15 -11.35 -27.54 -17.65
N TYR A 16 -12.52 -27.28 -17.08
CA TYR A 16 -12.88 -25.94 -16.60
C TYR A 16 -12.09 -25.53 -15.36
N LYS A 17 -11.77 -26.46 -14.47
CA LYS A 17 -10.85 -26.24 -13.35
C LYS A 17 -9.48 -25.76 -13.84
N GLN A 18 -8.92 -26.37 -14.89
CA GLN A 18 -7.66 -25.89 -15.48
C GLN A 18 -7.79 -24.48 -16.06
N LYS A 19 -8.92 -24.14 -16.70
CA LYS A 19 -9.16 -22.77 -17.19
C LYS A 19 -9.21 -21.75 -16.04
N VAL A 20 -9.86 -22.08 -14.92
CA VAL A 20 -9.89 -21.20 -13.72
C VAL A 20 -8.48 -21.01 -13.14
N ILE A 21 -7.69 -22.10 -13.05
CA ILE A 21 -6.30 -22.03 -12.59
C ILE A 21 -5.47 -21.13 -13.52
N GLN A 22 -5.59 -21.31 -14.84
CA GLN A 22 -4.89 -20.47 -15.82
C GLN A 22 -5.28 -19.00 -15.71
N LEU A 23 -6.57 -18.70 -15.52
CA LEU A 23 -7.05 -17.34 -15.32
C LEU A 23 -6.44 -16.71 -14.06
N LYS A 24 -6.42 -17.46 -12.94
CA LYS A 24 -5.79 -17.05 -11.68
C LYS A 24 -4.28 -16.83 -11.84
N THR A 25 -3.59 -17.69 -12.57
CA THR A 25 -2.14 -17.53 -12.83
C THR A 25 -1.88 -16.27 -13.65
N LYS A 26 -2.58 -16.09 -14.76
CA LYS A 26 -2.45 -14.92 -15.62
C LYS A 26 -2.71 -13.62 -14.85
N PHE A 27 -3.73 -13.62 -13.99
CA PHE A 27 -4.04 -12.49 -13.13
C PHE A 27 -2.86 -12.08 -12.24
N HIS A 28 -2.24 -13.05 -11.56
CA HIS A 28 -1.09 -12.78 -10.70
C HIS A 28 0.13 -12.30 -11.50
N GLU A 29 0.39 -12.90 -12.67
CA GLU A 29 1.46 -12.48 -13.57
C GLU A 29 1.30 -11.01 -14.01
N GLU A 30 0.09 -10.60 -14.38
CA GLU A 30 -0.22 -9.22 -14.76
C GLU A 30 -0.01 -8.24 -13.59
N ILE A 31 -0.49 -8.60 -12.38
CA ILE A 31 -0.27 -7.79 -11.18
C ILE A 31 1.22 -7.64 -10.87
N ASP A 32 1.98 -8.73 -10.92
CA ASP A 32 3.41 -8.71 -10.63
C ASP A 32 4.19 -7.91 -11.68
N TYR A 33 3.78 -8.01 -12.95
CA TYR A 33 4.33 -7.17 -14.01
C TYR A 33 4.04 -5.69 -13.77
N ILE A 34 2.79 -5.31 -13.48
CA ILE A 34 2.40 -3.93 -13.17
C ILE A 34 3.21 -3.38 -11.99
N ARG A 35 3.34 -4.16 -10.90
CA ARG A 35 4.15 -3.81 -9.73
C ARG A 35 5.61 -3.55 -10.11
N SER A 36 6.20 -4.47 -10.88
CA SER A 36 7.58 -4.38 -11.33
C SER A 36 7.83 -3.10 -12.12
N VAL A 37 7.01 -2.83 -13.15
CA VAL A 37 7.17 -1.64 -13.99
C VAL A 37 6.99 -0.36 -13.19
N ALA A 38 6.01 -0.31 -12.27
CA ALA A 38 5.72 0.83 -11.41
C ALA A 38 6.86 1.21 -10.44
N GLN A 39 7.89 0.37 -10.31
CA GLN A 39 9.05 0.57 -9.43
C GLN A 39 10.38 0.76 -10.18
N THR A 40 10.41 0.66 -11.50
CA THR A 40 11.66 0.75 -12.29
C THR A 40 12.10 2.20 -12.55
N THR A 41 11.47 2.87 -13.51
CA THR A 41 11.76 4.26 -13.88
C THR A 41 10.49 4.98 -14.34
N VAL A 42 10.48 6.33 -14.28
CA VAL A 42 9.36 7.14 -14.79
C VAL A 42 9.14 6.90 -16.29
N ALA A 43 10.22 6.75 -17.06
CA ALA A 43 10.14 6.51 -18.50
C ALA A 43 9.46 5.17 -18.82
N ASN A 44 9.87 4.09 -18.15
CA ASN A 44 9.26 2.76 -18.33
C ASN A 44 7.79 2.76 -17.92
N TRP A 45 7.46 3.43 -16.81
CA TRP A 45 6.08 3.57 -16.37
C TRP A 45 5.24 4.35 -17.38
N HIS A 46 5.73 5.48 -17.89
CA HIS A 46 5.03 6.25 -18.92
C HIS A 46 4.89 5.51 -20.25
N GLU A 47 5.87 4.70 -20.63
CA GLU A 47 5.77 3.82 -21.78
C GLU A 47 4.66 2.78 -21.58
N TYR A 48 4.62 2.15 -20.41
CA TYR A 48 3.54 1.22 -20.06
C TYR A 48 2.17 1.90 -20.02
N LEU A 49 2.04 3.10 -19.44
CA LEU A 49 0.78 3.85 -19.43
C LEU A 49 0.24 4.10 -20.84
N LYS A 50 1.11 4.28 -21.84
CA LYS A 50 0.68 4.40 -23.24
C LYS A 50 0.08 3.11 -23.78
N THR A 51 0.60 1.93 -23.39
CA THR A 51 0.08 0.63 -23.87
C THR A 51 -1.31 0.33 -23.30
N VAL A 52 -1.62 0.89 -22.12
CA VAL A 52 -2.93 0.77 -21.47
C VAL A 52 -3.77 2.04 -21.59
N GLU A 53 -3.38 2.99 -22.46
CA GLU A 53 -4.13 4.22 -22.75
C GLU A 53 -4.45 5.11 -21.52
N VAL A 54 -3.63 5.03 -20.47
CA VAL A 54 -3.75 5.90 -19.30
C VAL A 54 -2.92 7.16 -19.52
N THR A 55 -3.53 8.32 -19.27
CA THR A 55 -2.82 9.59 -19.38
C THR A 55 -1.88 9.78 -18.16
N PRO A 56 -0.58 10.03 -18.36
CA PRO A 56 0.33 10.30 -17.26
C PRO A 56 0.02 11.65 -16.60
N VAL A 57 0.21 11.71 -15.28
CA VAL A 57 0.22 12.94 -14.49
C VAL A 57 1.31 13.86 -15.03
N GLY A 58 0.92 15.09 -15.34
CA GLY A 58 1.80 16.08 -15.96
C GLY A 58 2.98 16.45 -15.09
N GLU A 59 4.09 16.84 -15.72
CA GLU A 59 5.35 17.17 -15.00
C GLU A 59 5.17 18.26 -13.94
N THR A 60 4.31 19.25 -14.21
CA THR A 60 4.00 20.33 -13.25
C THR A 60 3.34 19.78 -11.98
N GLN A 61 2.34 18.91 -12.13
CA GLN A 61 1.64 18.28 -11.01
C GLN A 61 2.57 17.36 -10.22
N ARG A 62 3.48 16.65 -10.91
CA ARG A 62 4.50 15.82 -10.25
C ARG A 62 5.44 16.64 -9.38
N LYS A 63 5.95 17.76 -9.90
CA LYS A 63 6.80 18.68 -9.14
C LYS A 63 6.06 19.25 -7.94
N GLN A 64 4.84 19.76 -8.14
CA GLN A 64 4.01 20.28 -7.05
C GLN A 64 3.80 19.26 -5.92
N ALA A 65 3.51 18.00 -6.26
CA ALA A 65 3.34 16.95 -5.26
C ALA A 65 4.63 16.64 -4.51
N GLN A 66 5.79 16.64 -5.19
CA GLN A 66 7.10 16.47 -4.56
C GLN A 66 7.47 17.64 -3.63
N ASP A 67 7.05 18.85 -3.99
CA ASP A 67 7.31 20.07 -3.21
C ASP A 67 6.46 20.17 -1.93
N THR A 68 5.40 19.36 -1.79
CA THR A 68 4.57 19.33 -0.57
C THR A 68 5.29 18.77 0.65
N GLY A 69 6.43 18.09 0.47
CA GLY A 69 7.15 17.41 1.54
C GLY A 69 6.47 16.14 2.07
N LEU A 70 5.30 15.77 1.52
CA LEU A 70 4.65 14.49 1.82
C LEU A 70 5.40 13.36 1.12
N PRO A 71 5.43 12.14 1.70
CA PRO A 71 5.99 10.99 1.03
C PRO A 71 5.10 10.60 -0.16
N VAL A 72 5.56 10.96 -1.37
CA VAL A 72 4.92 10.62 -2.63
C VAL A 72 5.81 9.63 -3.39
N PRO A 73 5.23 8.56 -3.98
CA PRO A 73 5.98 7.69 -4.89
C PRO A 73 6.65 8.49 -6.01
N LYS A 74 7.93 8.23 -6.26
CA LYS A 74 8.71 8.99 -7.26
C LYS A 74 8.44 8.55 -8.71
N ILE A 75 7.93 7.33 -8.90
CA ILE A 75 7.80 6.69 -10.22
C ILE A 75 6.34 6.71 -10.69
N ALA A 76 5.52 5.75 -10.27
CA ALA A 76 4.11 5.71 -10.60
C ALA A 76 3.29 6.54 -9.61
N PHE A 77 2.53 7.52 -10.10
CA PHE A 77 1.64 8.25 -9.22
C PHE A 77 0.49 7.36 -8.76
N PRO A 78 0.00 7.48 -7.51
CA PRO A 78 -1.08 6.63 -7.01
C PRO A 78 -2.34 6.66 -7.88
N SER A 79 -2.65 7.81 -8.47
CA SER A 79 -3.78 7.95 -9.40
C SER A 79 -3.58 7.19 -10.70
N GLU A 80 -2.36 7.18 -11.26
CA GLU A 80 -2.02 6.42 -12.47
C GLU A 80 -2.07 4.93 -12.17
N TYR A 81 -1.45 4.52 -11.06
CA TYR A 81 -1.41 3.13 -10.64
C TYR A 81 -2.83 2.59 -10.43
N ARG A 82 -3.70 3.35 -9.76
CA ARG A 82 -5.12 3.01 -9.62
C ARG A 82 -5.82 2.89 -10.98
N ALA A 83 -5.58 3.80 -11.91
CA ALA A 83 -6.20 3.75 -13.24
C ALA A 83 -5.80 2.47 -14.00
N VAL A 84 -4.53 2.08 -13.93
CA VAL A 84 -4.06 0.80 -14.48
C VAL A 84 -4.77 -0.38 -13.85
N LEU A 85 -4.91 -0.41 -12.52
CA LEU A 85 -5.60 -1.49 -11.83
C LEU A 85 -7.08 -1.58 -12.22
N VAL A 86 -7.76 -0.45 -12.44
CA VAL A 86 -9.16 -0.42 -12.94
C VAL A 86 -9.25 -1.05 -14.33
N ILE A 87 -8.28 -0.78 -15.21
CA ILE A 87 -8.27 -1.37 -16.56
C ILE A 87 -8.04 -2.89 -16.48
N LEU A 88 -7.15 -3.34 -15.60
CA LEU A 88 -6.96 -4.76 -15.36
C LEU A 88 -8.24 -5.40 -14.82
N ASP A 89 -8.91 -4.76 -13.86
CA ASP A 89 -10.18 -5.22 -13.28
C ASP A 89 -11.22 -5.49 -14.37
N ILE A 90 -11.46 -4.49 -15.25
CA ILE A 90 -12.40 -4.58 -16.37
C ILE A 90 -12.02 -5.74 -17.30
N LYS A 91 -10.74 -5.86 -17.67
CA LYS A 91 -10.25 -6.96 -18.52
C LYS A 91 -10.52 -8.32 -17.87
N MET A 92 -10.30 -8.43 -16.57
CA MET A 92 -10.50 -9.68 -15.82
C MET A 92 -11.98 -10.02 -15.67
N GLN A 93 -12.85 -9.04 -15.41
CA GLN A 93 -14.30 -9.25 -15.38
C GLN A 93 -14.83 -9.77 -16.72
N HIS A 94 -14.37 -9.23 -17.85
CA HIS A 94 -14.74 -9.78 -19.16
C HIS A 94 -14.34 -11.24 -19.33
N LEU A 95 -13.12 -11.61 -18.93
CA LEU A 95 -12.65 -13.01 -19.01
C LEU A 95 -13.43 -13.95 -18.07
N VAL A 96 -13.77 -13.47 -16.87
CA VAL A 96 -14.61 -14.21 -15.92
C VAL A 96 -16.01 -14.41 -16.49
N ASP A 97 -16.62 -13.37 -17.05
CA ASP A 97 -17.97 -13.44 -17.62
C ASP A 97 -18.03 -14.40 -18.80
N ASP A 98 -17.04 -14.36 -19.70
CA ASP A 98 -16.92 -15.28 -20.83
C ASP A 98 -16.81 -16.73 -20.34
N LEU A 99 -15.92 -16.99 -19.38
CA LEU A 99 -15.73 -18.33 -18.82
C LEU A 99 -16.97 -18.83 -18.06
N ALA A 100 -17.63 -17.97 -17.28
CA ALA A 100 -18.87 -18.29 -16.59
C ALA A 100 -19.98 -18.64 -17.58
N ASN A 101 -20.09 -17.90 -18.68
CA ASN A 101 -21.06 -18.18 -19.74
C ASN A 101 -20.78 -19.50 -20.46
N GLU A 102 -19.52 -19.85 -20.70
CA GLU A 102 -19.14 -21.17 -21.20
C GLU A 102 -19.56 -22.29 -20.23
N MET A 103 -19.22 -22.16 -18.94
CA MET A 103 -19.54 -23.16 -17.92
C MET A 103 -21.06 -23.37 -17.76
N ARG A 104 -21.84 -22.27 -17.77
CA ARG A 104 -23.32 -22.34 -17.71
C ARG A 104 -23.91 -23.10 -18.90
N LYS A 105 -23.39 -22.86 -20.12
CA LYS A 105 -23.84 -23.59 -21.33
C LYS A 105 -23.52 -25.09 -21.26
N ALA A 106 -22.43 -25.45 -20.59
CA ALA A 106 -22.01 -26.83 -20.37
C ALA A 106 -22.63 -27.50 -19.13
N ASN A 107 -23.50 -26.81 -18.37
CA ASN A 107 -24.04 -27.26 -17.08
C ASN A 107 -22.97 -27.62 -16.02
N ALA A 108 -21.80 -26.99 -16.09
CA ALA A 108 -20.65 -27.27 -15.22
C ALA A 108 -20.74 -26.54 -13.87
N ASN A 109 -21.80 -26.81 -13.09
CA ASN A 109 -22.12 -26.05 -11.87
C ASN A 109 -21.04 -26.10 -10.79
N LYS A 110 -20.39 -27.26 -10.58
CA LYS A 110 -19.31 -27.40 -9.57
C LYS A 110 -18.09 -26.54 -9.86
N THR A 111 -17.82 -26.21 -11.13
CA THR A 111 -16.71 -25.33 -11.51
C THR A 111 -17.07 -23.86 -11.49
N LEU A 112 -18.37 -23.51 -11.50
CA LEU A 112 -18.81 -22.14 -11.27
C LEU A 112 -18.46 -21.69 -9.85
N ASP A 113 -18.62 -22.56 -8.85
CA ASP A 113 -18.23 -22.27 -7.45
C ASP A 113 -16.75 -21.88 -7.33
N LEU A 114 -15.85 -22.56 -8.05
CA LEU A 114 -14.42 -22.24 -8.08
C LEU A 114 -14.12 -20.89 -8.72
N LEU A 115 -14.91 -20.52 -9.74
CA LEU A 115 -14.77 -19.22 -10.40
C LEU A 115 -15.30 -18.09 -9.49
N GLU A 116 -16.41 -18.31 -8.80
CA GLU A 116 -16.98 -17.37 -7.82
C GLU A 116 -16.04 -17.16 -6.62
N GLU A 117 -15.38 -18.22 -6.14
CA GLU A 117 -14.33 -18.11 -5.12
C GLU A 117 -13.19 -17.19 -5.60
N PHE A 118 -12.69 -17.39 -6.82
CA PHE A 118 -11.67 -16.51 -7.39
C PHE A 118 -12.11 -15.03 -7.45
N VAL A 119 -13.34 -14.76 -7.89
CA VAL A 119 -13.88 -13.39 -7.96
C VAL A 119 -13.94 -12.74 -6.58
N SER A 120 -14.55 -13.43 -5.62
CA SER A 120 -14.77 -12.89 -4.27
C SER A 120 -13.49 -12.73 -3.46
N GLU A 121 -12.54 -13.66 -3.61
CA GLU A 121 -11.28 -13.60 -2.86
C GLU A 121 -10.33 -12.54 -3.41
N TYR A 122 -10.23 -12.43 -4.75
CA TYR A 122 -9.17 -11.67 -5.42
C TYR A 122 -9.68 -10.42 -6.12
N LEU A 123 -10.66 -10.53 -7.02
CA LEU A 123 -11.05 -9.40 -7.88
C LEU A 123 -11.75 -8.28 -7.08
N ASP A 124 -12.72 -8.63 -6.24
CA ASP A 124 -13.55 -7.65 -5.51
C ASP A 124 -12.73 -6.67 -4.65
N ARG A 125 -11.58 -7.11 -4.14
CA ARG A 125 -10.70 -6.31 -3.27
C ARG A 125 -9.40 -5.90 -3.92
N MET A 126 -9.10 -6.37 -5.13
CA MET A 126 -7.82 -6.20 -5.81
C MET A 126 -7.35 -4.74 -5.77
N ILE A 127 -8.19 -3.81 -6.25
CA ILE A 127 -7.78 -2.41 -6.41
C ILE A 127 -7.39 -1.80 -5.06
N VAL A 128 -8.18 -2.07 -4.01
CA VAL A 128 -7.96 -1.49 -2.68
C VAL A 128 -6.71 -2.08 -2.05
N ASP A 129 -6.59 -3.41 -2.07
CA ASP A 129 -5.48 -4.11 -1.44
C ASP A 129 -4.16 -3.82 -2.14
N GLU A 130 -4.17 -3.76 -3.47
CA GLU A 130 -2.97 -3.50 -4.26
C GLU A 130 -2.53 -2.04 -4.18
N LEU A 131 -3.47 -1.09 -4.25
CA LEU A 131 -3.13 0.31 -4.06
C LEU A 131 -2.58 0.57 -2.64
N LYS A 132 -3.18 -0.06 -1.62
CA LYS A 132 -2.68 0.03 -0.24
C LYS A 132 -1.27 -0.54 -0.14
N ARG A 133 -1.03 -1.73 -0.68
CA ARG A 133 0.30 -2.37 -0.72
C ARG A 133 1.32 -1.47 -1.41
N TYR A 134 0.97 -0.91 -2.57
CA TYR A 134 1.84 -0.01 -3.31
C TYR A 134 2.19 1.25 -2.51
N LEU A 135 1.19 1.89 -1.89
CA LEU A 135 1.40 3.06 -1.05
C LEU A 135 2.25 2.76 0.18
N ASP A 136 1.99 1.64 0.87
CA ASP A 136 2.76 1.24 2.04
C ASP A 136 4.23 0.94 1.69
N ALA A 137 4.49 0.34 0.52
CA ALA A 137 5.84 0.12 0.02
C ALA A 137 6.58 1.44 -0.33
N SER A 138 5.85 2.48 -0.70
CA SER A 138 6.42 3.80 -1.05
C SER A 138 6.72 4.69 0.16
N LYS A 139 6.16 4.38 1.34
CA LYS A 139 6.40 5.15 2.56
C LYS A 139 7.86 4.99 3.01
N PRO A 140 8.56 6.07 3.36
CA PRO A 140 9.88 5.96 3.97
C PRO A 140 9.77 5.15 5.26
N LYS A 141 10.70 4.22 5.48
CA LYS A 141 10.81 3.49 6.75
C LYS A 141 11.31 4.46 7.81
N ILE A 142 10.39 5.20 8.43
CA ILE A 142 10.71 6.15 9.51
C ILE A 142 11.12 5.34 10.74
N SER A 143 12.37 5.47 11.18
CA SER A 143 12.79 4.92 12.46
C SER A 143 12.26 5.80 13.60
N VAL A 144 12.08 5.24 14.80
CA VAL A 144 11.71 6.03 15.99
C VAL A 144 12.68 7.19 16.21
N SER A 145 13.97 7.00 15.90
CA SER A 145 15.00 8.05 15.90
C SER A 145 14.75 9.20 14.93
N ASP A 146 14.20 8.93 13.73
CA ASP A 146 13.90 9.98 12.73
C ASP A 146 12.72 10.86 13.13
N ILE A 147 11.78 10.30 13.91
CA ILE A 147 10.64 11.03 14.49
C ILE A 147 11.16 12.08 15.49
N PHE A 148 12.09 11.69 16.36
CA PHE A 148 12.69 12.60 17.35
C PHE A 148 13.68 13.59 16.73
N ALA A 149 14.34 13.21 15.63
CA ALA A 149 15.24 14.11 14.90
C ALA A 149 14.49 15.32 14.30
N ASN A 150 13.32 15.10 13.69
CA ASN A 150 12.49 16.18 13.12
C ASN A 150 11.68 16.98 14.15
N ALA A 151 11.32 16.36 15.28
CA ALA A 151 10.72 17.08 16.41
C ALA A 151 11.72 18.08 17.02
N SER A 152 13.01 17.72 17.08
CA SER A 152 14.07 18.60 17.61
C SER A 152 14.29 19.86 16.75
N THR A 153 14.17 19.75 15.43
CA THR A 153 14.35 20.87 14.49
C THR A 153 13.17 21.84 14.50
N SER A 154 11.96 21.34 14.80
CA SER A 154 10.74 22.14 14.92
C SER A 154 10.71 22.98 16.21
N LEU A 155 11.34 22.51 17.30
CA LEU A 155 11.53 23.27 18.53
C LEU A 155 12.43 24.50 18.32
N ASN A 156 13.41 24.43 17.41
CA ASN A 156 14.34 25.54 17.15
C ASN A 156 13.77 26.70 16.32
N LYS A 157 12.69 26.49 15.55
CA LYS A 157 12.08 27.57 14.75
C LYS A 157 11.19 28.50 15.57
N TYR A 158 10.54 27.98 16.62
CA TYR A 158 9.72 28.78 17.52
C TYR A 158 10.50 29.43 18.67
N SER A 159 11.78 29.08 18.88
CA SER A 159 12.62 29.67 19.94
C SER A 159 13.33 30.98 19.54
N THR A 160 13.04 31.54 18.36
CA THR A 160 13.72 32.77 17.87
C THR A 160 13.00 34.06 18.27
N LYS A 161 11.83 33.98 18.91
CA LYS A 161 11.15 35.13 19.50
C LYS A 161 10.71 34.77 20.91
N GLU A 162 11.40 35.36 21.87
CA GLU A 162 11.17 35.33 23.31
C GLU A 162 11.23 33.95 23.98
N VAL A 163 12.46 33.54 24.31
CA VAL A 163 12.72 33.07 25.68
C VAL A 163 13.79 34.00 26.24
N GLY A 164 13.32 35.16 26.68
CA GLY A 164 14.01 35.86 27.77
C GLY A 164 14.04 34.90 28.95
N ASP A 165 15.18 34.85 29.61
CA ASP A 165 15.56 33.94 30.68
C ASP A 165 15.90 32.51 30.25
N LYS A 166 17.21 32.24 30.28
CA LYS A 166 17.78 30.91 30.36
C LYS A 166 17.18 30.21 31.58
N SER A 167 16.09 29.49 31.43
CA SER A 167 15.69 28.49 32.41
C SER A 167 16.79 27.43 32.41
N TYR A 168 17.65 27.44 33.44
CA TYR A 168 18.74 26.50 33.58
C TYR A 168 18.14 25.11 33.79
N SER A 169 18.06 24.32 32.71
CA SER A 169 17.49 22.98 32.81
C SER A 169 18.50 22.04 33.47
N ILE A 170 18.32 21.74 34.76
CA ILE A 170 19.10 20.71 35.45
C ILE A 170 18.64 19.34 34.91
N LYS A 171 19.59 18.46 34.58
CA LYS A 171 19.30 17.10 34.10
C LYS A 171 19.38 16.11 35.27
N CYS A 172 18.46 15.14 35.33
CA CYS A 172 18.57 14.04 36.28
C CYS A 172 19.85 13.24 36.03
N SER A 173 20.67 13.03 37.06
CA SER A 173 21.94 12.30 36.98
C SER A 173 21.78 10.82 36.61
N SER A 174 20.61 10.23 36.87
CA SER A 174 20.34 8.82 36.60
C SER A 174 19.77 8.56 35.19
N CYS A 175 18.72 9.29 34.78
CA CYS A 175 18.02 9.03 33.52
C CYS A 175 18.20 10.13 32.44
N GLY A 176 18.86 11.24 32.77
CA GLY A 176 19.11 12.33 31.83
C GLY A 176 17.89 13.19 31.47
N ALA A 177 16.73 12.96 32.10
CA ALA A 177 15.53 13.79 31.89
C ALA A 177 15.79 15.25 32.27
N ALA A 178 15.40 16.18 31.40
CA ALA A 178 15.53 17.63 31.63
C ALA A 178 14.43 18.13 32.57
N ARG A 179 14.79 19.04 33.50
CA ARG A 179 13.88 19.66 34.46
C ARG A 179 13.87 21.17 34.33
N LEU A 180 12.75 21.79 34.69
CA LEU A 180 12.67 23.23 34.93
C LEU A 180 13.04 23.49 36.40
N GLU A 181 13.78 24.58 36.69
CA GLU A 181 14.22 24.93 38.06
C GLU A 181 13.07 25.12 39.06
N GLU A 182 11.88 25.44 38.55
CA GLU A 182 10.66 25.68 39.31
C GLU A 182 9.97 24.37 39.76
N ASP A 183 10.30 23.24 39.12
CA ASP A 183 9.78 21.91 39.47
C ASP A 183 10.63 21.27 40.59
N GLN A 184 10.49 21.81 41.80
CA GLN A 184 11.13 21.26 43.01
C GLN A 184 10.37 20.02 43.51
N TYR A 185 10.67 18.88 42.90
CA TYR A 185 10.29 17.57 43.43
C TYR A 185 11.53 16.90 44.05
N ASP A 186 11.39 16.27 45.23
CA ASP A 186 12.49 15.54 45.88
C ASP A 186 12.97 14.33 45.07
N GLU A 187 12.10 13.77 44.22
CA GLU A 187 12.35 12.59 43.40
C GLU A 187 12.14 12.85 41.91
N CYS A 188 12.85 12.07 41.09
CA CYS A 188 12.73 12.17 39.66
C CYS A 188 11.38 11.61 39.17
N PHE A 189 10.43 12.46 38.77
CA PHE A 189 9.13 12.06 38.18
C PHE A 189 9.17 10.88 37.20
N TYR A 190 10.21 10.74 36.38
CA TYR A 190 10.32 9.68 35.38
C TYR A 190 10.93 8.38 35.89
N CYS A 191 11.86 8.42 36.84
CA CYS A 191 12.62 7.24 37.27
C CYS A 191 12.63 7.00 38.79
N GLY A 192 11.95 7.84 39.56
CA GLY A 192 11.85 7.79 41.02
C GLY A 192 13.16 8.06 41.76
N THR A 193 14.25 8.41 41.08
CA THR A 193 15.55 8.59 41.75
C THR A 193 15.54 9.88 42.57
N PRO A 194 15.91 9.83 43.87
CA PRO A 194 16.06 11.03 44.70
C PRO A 194 17.06 12.01 44.07
N LEU A 195 16.68 13.27 44.00
CA LEU A 195 17.47 14.30 43.32
C LEU A 195 18.43 15.02 44.27
N PHE A 196 18.15 14.97 45.57
CA PHE A 196 18.98 15.52 46.62
C PHE A 196 19.42 14.37 47.53
N SER A 197 20.70 14.01 47.46
CA SER A 197 21.37 13.24 48.52
C SER A 197 21.88 14.23 49.56
N ASN A 198 21.49 14.09 50.82
CA ASN A 198 22.20 14.74 51.93
C ASN A 198 23.68 14.31 51.94
#